data_AF-A0A432JM34-F1
#
_entry.id   AF-A0A432JM34-F1
#
_cell.length_a   1.000
_cell.length_b   1.000
_cell.length_c   1.000
_cell.angle_alpha   90.00
_cell.angle_beta   90.00
_cell.angle_gamma   90.00
#
_symmetry.space_group_name_H-M   'P 1'
#
loop_
_entity.id
_entity.type
_entity.pdbx_description
1 polymer ?
#
loop_
_entity_poly.entity_id
_entity_poly.type
_entity_poly.pdbx_seq_one_letter_code
_entity_poly.pdbx_strand_id
1 'polypeptide(L)'
;AAELARDAEVAMLALVHISSRYNPREVLEQARSELPTATAPRDFDLIEIPFAERGEPTLIKNGAREPAGTLGPSGQPPDAR
;
A
#
# COMPACT_ATOMS: atom_id res chain seq x y z
N ALA A 1 -5.37 2.33 15.68
CA ALA A 1 -4.88 2.88 14.39
C ALA A 1 -5.99 2.87 13.35
N ALA A 2 -6.61 1.72 13.07
CA ALA A 2 -7.63 1.62 12.02
C ALA A 2 -8.90 2.45 12.28
N GLU A 3 -9.45 2.45 13.49
CA GLU A 3 -10.58 3.33 13.86
C GLU A 3 -10.25 4.81 13.62
N LEU A 4 -9.10 5.28 14.12
CA LEU A 4 -8.65 6.66 13.89
C LEU A 4 -8.45 6.97 12.40
N ALA A 5 -7.91 6.02 11.63
CA ALA A 5 -7.71 6.19 10.19
C ALA A 5 -9.05 6.32 9.44
N ARG A 6 -10.05 5.51 9.82
CA ARG A 6 -11.42 5.63 9.30
C ARG A 6 -12.02 6.99 9.66
N ASP A 7 -11.92 7.39 10.92
CA ASP A 7 -12.49 8.65 11.40
C ASP A 7 -11.79 9.88 10.79
N ALA A 8 -10.54 9.73 10.36
CA ALA A 8 -9.79 10.75 9.62
C ALA A 8 -9.97 10.67 8.09
N GLU A 9 -10.82 9.77 7.60
CA GLU A 9 -11.15 9.61 6.18
C GLU A 9 -9.92 9.41 5.27
N VAL A 10 -8.91 8.67 5.75
CA VAL A 10 -7.72 8.40 4.93
C VAL A 10 -8.05 7.40 3.82
N ALA A 11 -7.48 7.62 2.63
CA ALA A 11 -7.62 6.71 1.51
C ALA A 11 -7.06 5.30 1.77
N MET A 12 -5.91 5.23 2.46
CA MET A 12 -5.21 3.97 2.76
C MET A 12 -4.52 4.06 4.12
N LEU A 13 -4.55 2.95 4.86
CA LEU A 13 -3.72 2.75 6.06
C LEU A 13 -2.62 1.72 5.78
N ALA A 14 -1.37 2.16 5.80
CA ALA A 14 -0.21 1.28 5.74
C ALA A 14 0.30 0.98 7.17
N LEU A 15 0.16 -0.27 7.60
CA LEU A 15 0.67 -0.74 8.89
C LEU A 15 2.16 -1.06 8.77
N VAL A 16 2.99 -0.20 9.34
CA VAL A 16 4.45 -0.35 9.38
C VAL A 16 4.94 -0.55 10.81
N HIS A 17 6.14 -1.10 10.96
CA HIS A 17 6.77 -1.36 12.26
C HIS A 17 5.91 -2.19 13.23
N ILE A 18 5.30 -3.27 12.75
CA ILE A 18 4.61 -4.25 13.60
C ILE A 18 5.66 -4.97 14.46
N SER A 19 5.52 -4.90 15.79
CA SER A 19 6.39 -5.60 16.72
C SER A 19 6.35 -7.11 16.45
N SER A 20 7.51 -7.78 16.59
CA SER A 20 7.63 -9.24 16.40
C SER A 20 6.79 -10.08 17.37
N ARG A 21 6.22 -9.45 18.41
CA ARG A 21 5.30 -10.08 19.36
C ARG A 21 3.90 -10.34 18.78
N TYR A 22 3.55 -9.72 17.65
CA TYR A 22 2.23 -9.86 17.03
C TYR A 22 2.35 -10.54 15.67
N ASN A 23 1.32 -11.32 15.32
CA ASN A 23 1.19 -11.89 13.99
C ASN A 23 0.70 -10.80 13.01
N PRO A 24 1.50 -10.41 11.99
CA PRO A 24 1.11 -9.33 11.08
C PRO A 24 -0.18 -9.62 10.30
N ARG A 25 -0.51 -10.90 10.06
CA ARG A 25 -1.74 -11.28 9.36
C ARG A 25 -2.98 -10.98 10.22
N GLU A 26 -2.94 -11.38 11.49
CA GLU A 26 -4.06 -11.15 12.43
C GLU A 26 -4.25 -9.64 12.66
N VAL A 27 -3.17 -8.89 12.82
CA VAL A 27 -3.21 -7.43 12.94
C VAL A 27 -3.83 -6.79 11.69
N LEU A 28 -3.47 -7.27 10.50
CA LEU A 28 -4.05 -6.77 9.25
C LEU A 28 -5.53 -7.12 9.11
N GLU A 29 -5.94 -8.34 9.48
CA GLU A 29 -7.35 -8.75 9.47
C GLU A 29 -8.19 -7.88 10.41
N GLN A 30 -7.69 -7.62 11.62
CA GLN A 30 -8.32 -6.70 12.56
C GLN A 30 -8.39 -5.28 12.00
N ALA A 31 -7.33 -4.77 11.38
CA ALA A 31 -7.36 -3.43 10.80
C ALA A 31 -8.37 -3.33 9.64
N ARG A 32 -8.52 -4.40 8.85
CA ARG A 32 -9.46 -4.47 7.72
C ARG A 32 -10.92 -4.54 8.14
N SER A 33 -11.24 -4.99 9.36
CA SER A 33 -12.61 -4.92 9.86
C SER A 33 -13.06 -3.48 10.10
N GLU A 34 -12.13 -2.59 10.47
CA GLU A 34 -12.40 -1.16 10.69
C GLU A 34 -12.19 -0.31 9.43
N LEU A 35 -11.18 -0.65 8.61
CA LEU A 35 -10.83 0.06 7.39
C LEU A 35 -10.38 -0.94 6.29
N PRO A 36 -11.26 -1.30 5.34
CA PRO A 36 -10.96 -2.30 4.31
C PRO A 36 -9.73 -2.01 3.44
N THR A 37 -9.35 -0.73 3.29
CA THR A 37 -8.15 -0.30 2.53
C THR A 37 -6.84 -0.44 3.30
N ALA A 38 -6.87 -1.00 4.52
CA ALA A 38 -5.68 -1.29 5.29
C ALA A 38 -4.78 -2.35 4.61
N THR A 39 -3.48 -2.11 4.67
CA THR A 39 -2.43 -2.99 4.16
C THR A 39 -1.28 -3.10 5.14
N ALA A 40 -0.56 -4.23 5.10
CA ALA A 40 0.69 -4.43 5.82
C ALA A 40 1.78 -4.68 4.76
N PRO A 41 2.47 -3.60 4.28
CA PRO A 41 3.51 -3.73 3.28
C PRO A 41 4.65 -4.63 3.79
N ARG A 42 5.17 -5.47 2.91
CA ARG A 42 6.38 -6.25 3.19
C ARG A 42 7.61 -5.46 2.75
N ASP A 43 8.76 -5.91 3.20
CA ASP A 43 10.04 -5.39 2.72
C ASP A 43 10.07 -5.36 1.19
N PHE A 44 10.50 -4.22 0.65
CA PHE A 44 10.59 -3.92 -0.79
C PHE A 44 9.25 -3.76 -1.53
N ASP A 45 8.11 -3.83 -0.87
CA ASP A 45 6.88 -3.32 -1.45
C ASP A 45 6.97 -1.77 -1.56
N LEU A 46 6.36 -1.22 -2.61
CA LEU A 46 6.31 0.22 -2.87
C LEU A 46 4.87 0.69 -2.77
N ILE A 47 4.63 1.80 -2.07
CA ILE A 47 3.33 2.47 -2.10
C ILE A 47 3.45 3.67 -3.03
N GLU A 48 2.70 3.65 -4.12
CA GLU A 48 2.55 4.83 -4.97
C GLU A 48 1.46 5.73 -4.38
N ILE A 49 1.81 6.99 -4.15
CA ILE A 49 0.89 8.03 -3.66
C ILE A 49 0.77 9.06 -4.77
N PRO A 50 -0.24 8.96 -5.65
CA PRO A 50 -0.46 9.95 -6.69
C PRO A 50 -0.93 11.28 -6.08
N PHE A 51 -0.90 12.35 -6.89
CA PHE A 51 -1.65 13.56 -6.57
C PHE A 51 -3.14 13.23 -6.43
N ALA A 52 -3.87 13.99 -5.61
CA ALA A 52 -5.27 13.71 -5.29
C ALA A 52 -6.17 13.61 -6.53
N GLU A 53 -5.89 14.39 -7.57
CA GLU A 53 -6.62 14.36 -8.84
C GLU A 53 -6.28 13.17 -9.76
N ARG A 54 -5.26 12.37 -9.41
CA ARG A 54 -4.73 11.26 -10.25
C ARG A 54 -5.10 9.87 -9.74
N GLY A 55 -5.75 9.75 -8.58
CA GLY A 55 -6.30 8.50 -8.10
C GLY A 55 -5.94 8.18 -6.65
N GLU A 56 -6.16 6.92 -6.29
CA GLU A 56 -5.95 6.40 -4.93
C GLU A 56 -4.52 5.85 -4.74
N PRO A 57 -3.99 5.83 -3.51
CA PRO A 57 -2.75 5.14 -3.21
C PRO A 57 -2.82 3.65 -3.59
N THR A 58 -1.73 3.10 -4.13
CA THR A 58 -1.67 1.68 -4.54
C THR A 58 -0.42 0.99 -4.00
N LEU A 59 -0.55 -0.29 -3.66
CA LEU A 59 0.57 -1.13 -3.23
C LEU A 59 1.13 -1.94 -4.42
N ILE A 60 2.37 -1.65 -4.79
CA ILE A 60 3.13 -2.38 -5.80
C ILE A 60 4.04 -3.39 -5.10
N LYS A 61 3.70 -4.67 -5.20
CA LYS A 61 4.46 -5.76 -4.57
C LYS A 61 5.87 -5.85 -5.17
N ASN A 62 6.90 -5.91 -4.33
CA ASN A 62 8.32 -5.86 -4.73
C ASN A 62 8.69 -4.65 -5.61
N GLY A 63 7.92 -3.56 -5.62
CA GLY A 63 8.15 -2.43 -6.53
C GLY A 63 9.52 -1.76 -6.38
N ALA A 64 10.16 -1.87 -5.22
CA ALA A 64 11.51 -1.34 -5.01
C ALA A 64 12.64 -2.22 -5.59
N ARG A 65 12.33 -3.44 -6.05
CA ARG A 65 13.30 -4.35 -6.69
C ARG A 65 13.29 -4.26 -8.20
N GLU A 66 12.20 -3.77 -8.78
CA GLU A 66 12.10 -3.50 -10.21
C GLU A 66 12.83 -2.18 -10.53
N PRO A 67 13.68 -2.12 -11.56
CA PRO A 67 14.37 -0.89 -11.92
C PRO A 67 13.35 0.20 -12.27
N ALA A 68 13.54 1.40 -11.73
CA ALA A 68 12.63 2.56 -11.83
C ALA A 68 12.28 3.00 -13.28
N GLY A 69 12.84 2.36 -14.30
CA GLY A 69 12.54 2.60 -15.71
C GLY A 69 11.30 1.87 -16.26
N THR A 70 10.70 0.94 -15.51
CA THR A 70 9.51 0.19 -15.99
C THR A 70 8.19 0.86 -15.60
N LEU A 71 8.18 1.74 -14.59
CA LEU A 71 7.00 2.51 -14.19
C LEU A 71 6.99 3.83 -14.95
N GLY A 72 6.60 3.78 -16.24
CA GLY A 72 6.23 4.99 -16.98
C GLY A 72 5.04 5.71 -16.30
N PRO A 73 4.78 7.00 -16.61
CA PRO A 73 3.75 7.82 -15.95
C PRO A 73 2.28 7.35 -16.15
N SER A 74 2.08 6.15 -16.70
CA SER A 74 0.79 5.54 -17.00
C SER A 74 0.72 4.02 -16.75
N GLY A 75 1.75 3.39 -16.16
CA GLY A 75 1.73 1.97 -15.81
C GLY A 75 1.45 1.00 -16.98
N GLN A 76 1.55 1.46 -18.23
CA GLN A 76 1.31 0.63 -19.40
C GLN A 76 2.63 -0.06 -19.80
N PRO A 77 2.66 -1.40 -19.91
CA PRO A 77 3.86 -2.09 -20.37
C PRO A 77 4.18 -1.64 -21.81
N PRO A 78 5.46 -1.42 -22.15
CA PRO A 78 5.82 -1.02 -23.50
C PRO A 78 5.48 -2.14 -24.49
N ASP A 79 4.87 -1.78 -25.62
CA ASP A 79 4.58 -2.71 -26.71
C ASP A 79 5.86 -3.46 -27.11
N ALA A 80 5.81 -4.78 -26.91
CA ALA A 80 6.88 -5.69 -27.30
C ALA A 80 7.06 -5.66 -28.82
N ARG A 81 8.27 -5.33 -29.28
CA ARG A 81 8.73 -5.58 -30.65
C ARG A 81 9.36 -6.95 -30.76
#